data_AF-A0A6P6G3E5-F1
#
_entry.id   AF-A0A6P6G3E5-F1
#
_cell.length_a   1.000
_cell.length_b   1.000
_cell.length_c   1.000
_cell.angle_alpha   90.00
_cell.angle_beta   90.00
_cell.angle_gamma   90.00
#
_symmetry.space_group_name_H-M   'P 1'
#
loop_
_entity.id
_entity.type
_entity.pdbx_description
1 polymer ?
#
loop_
_entity_poly.entity_id
_entity_poly.type
_entity_poly.pdbx_seq_one_letter_code
_entity_poly.pdbx_strand_id
1 'polypeptide(L)'
;MESIASRWRALSGENDWEGLLDPLDYDLRRYIIHYGERAEAAEAAFIGEVKSENVGLPRYPKSTLFSKVGLELGNPFKYIVKRYIYASTSGIAENDPKGIAENSNWIGFVAVSTDQGSEVLGRRDILISWRGTIRKAELTIDKKIDLVSAPTIFGSDNNAKIHHGWYSYYTTAESGSTYNSTSSQDQN
;
A
#
# COMPACT_ATOMS: atom_id res chain seq x y z
N MET A 1 -27.64 19.27 -0.53
CA MET A 1 -27.26 18.07 0.22
C MET A 1 -25.76 17.96 0.08
N GLU A 2 -25.01 17.93 1.18
CA GLU A 2 -23.55 17.85 1.12
C GLU A 2 -23.11 16.53 0.47
N SER A 3 -21.97 16.54 -0.21
CA SER A 3 -21.41 15.36 -0.89
C SER A 3 -20.01 15.06 -0.36
N ILE A 4 -19.47 13.88 -0.68
CA ILE A 4 -18.07 13.54 -0.42
C ILE A 4 -17.13 14.65 -0.93
N ALA A 5 -17.41 15.21 -2.11
CA ALA A 5 -16.61 16.25 -2.71
C ALA A 5 -16.58 17.56 -1.89
N SER A 6 -17.69 17.96 -1.27
CA SER A 6 -17.71 19.16 -0.42
C SER A 6 -17.17 18.92 0.99
N ARG A 7 -17.21 17.68 1.48
CA ARG A 7 -16.85 17.29 2.85
C ARG A 7 -15.48 16.59 2.97
N TRP A 8 -14.73 16.48 1.87
CA TRP A 8 -13.57 15.58 1.80
C TRP A 8 -12.55 15.81 2.92
N ARG A 9 -12.35 17.05 3.36
CA ARG A 9 -11.43 17.40 4.45
C ARG A 9 -11.86 16.79 5.78
N ALA A 10 -13.13 16.97 6.16
CA ALA A 10 -13.71 16.37 7.36
C ALA A 10 -13.71 14.83 7.27
N LEU A 11 -14.04 14.27 6.11
CA LEU A 11 -14.00 12.82 5.86
C LEU A 11 -12.57 12.26 5.91
N SER A 12 -11.57 13.07 5.57
CA SER A 12 -10.14 12.77 5.69
C SER A 12 -9.56 13.14 7.07
N GLY A 13 -10.39 13.48 8.06
CA GLY A 13 -9.96 13.62 9.45
C GLY A 13 -9.49 15.02 9.86
N GLU A 14 -9.82 16.09 9.10
CA GLU A 14 -9.41 17.47 9.45
C GLU A 14 -9.81 17.89 10.88
N ASN A 15 -10.90 17.34 11.41
CA ASN A 15 -11.37 17.57 12.78
C ASN A 15 -11.50 16.24 13.55
N ASP A 16 -10.52 15.34 13.41
CA ASP A 16 -10.46 14.05 14.12
C ASP A 16 -11.75 13.20 14.02
N TRP A 17 -12.46 13.35 12.89
CA TRP A 17 -13.77 12.73 12.64
C TRP A 17 -14.83 13.00 13.73
N GLU A 18 -14.74 14.14 14.43
CA GLU A 18 -15.70 14.55 15.46
C GLU A 18 -17.15 14.48 14.94
N GLY A 19 -18.01 13.77 15.67
CA GLY A 19 -19.42 13.58 15.31
C GLY A 19 -19.70 12.68 14.10
N LEU A 20 -18.68 12.09 13.47
CA LEU A 20 -18.85 11.24 12.29
C LEU A 20 -18.78 9.73 12.59
N LEU A 21 -18.30 9.33 13.78
CA LEU A 21 -18.03 7.93 14.10
C LEU A 21 -19.19 7.21 14.79
N ASP A 22 -19.95 7.90 15.65
CA ASP A 22 -21.06 7.32 16.40
C ASP A 22 -22.28 8.28 16.46
N PRO A 23 -23.36 8.01 15.70
CA PRO A 23 -23.47 6.94 14.71
C PRO A 23 -22.56 7.19 13.50
N LEU A 24 -22.08 6.12 12.86
CA LEU A 24 -21.20 6.23 11.70
C LEU A 24 -21.89 6.97 10.54
N ASP A 25 -21.35 8.14 10.19
CA ASP A 25 -21.78 8.96 9.07
C ASP A 25 -21.78 8.14 7.77
N TYR A 26 -22.80 8.35 6.96
CA TYR A 26 -23.02 7.57 5.74
C TYR A 26 -21.92 7.78 4.69
N ASP A 27 -21.48 9.02 4.49
CA ASP A 27 -20.40 9.32 3.57
C ASP A 27 -19.07 8.81 4.13
N LEU A 28 -18.83 8.95 5.44
CA LEU A 28 -17.62 8.40 6.07
C LEU A 28 -17.55 6.89 5.93
N ARG A 29 -18.66 6.16 6.11
CA ARG A 29 -18.73 4.72 5.86
C ARG A 29 -18.28 4.38 4.44
N ARG A 30 -18.85 5.05 3.44
CA ARG A 30 -18.49 4.83 2.03
C ARG A 30 -17.04 5.18 1.75
N TYR A 31 -16.53 6.20 2.40
CA TYR A 31 -15.16 6.69 2.27
C TYR A 31 -14.13 5.72 2.87
N ILE A 32 -14.43 5.15 4.05
CA ILE A 32 -13.61 4.10 4.67
C ILE A 32 -13.60 2.85 3.80
N ILE A 33 -14.78 2.38 3.35
CA ILE A 33 -14.88 1.23 2.44
C ILE A 33 -14.09 1.49 1.16
N HIS A 34 -14.21 2.70 0.60
CA HIS A 34 -13.47 3.10 -0.58
C HIS A 34 -11.96 2.89 -0.43
N TYR A 35 -11.34 3.39 0.66
CA TYR A 35 -9.91 3.17 0.89
C TYR A 35 -9.57 1.72 1.25
N GLY A 36 -10.42 1.04 2.03
CA GLY A 36 -10.27 -0.38 2.37
C GLY A 36 -10.23 -1.29 1.14
N GLU A 37 -11.10 -1.07 0.16
CA GLU A 37 -11.09 -1.78 -1.12
C GLU A 37 -9.76 -1.61 -1.88
N ARG A 38 -9.06 -0.46 -1.74
CA ARG A 38 -7.77 -0.25 -2.43
C ARG A 38 -6.62 -0.93 -1.69
N ALA A 39 -6.73 -1.14 -0.38
CA ALA A 39 -5.85 -2.03 0.35
C ALA A 39 -6.05 -3.48 -0.12
N GLU A 40 -7.30 -3.95 -0.15
CA GLU A 40 -7.66 -5.29 -0.64
C GLU A 40 -7.23 -5.53 -2.10
N ALA A 41 -7.31 -4.51 -2.96
CA ALA A 41 -6.84 -4.60 -4.34
C ALA A 41 -5.37 -5.02 -4.45
N ALA A 42 -4.52 -4.60 -3.51
CA ALA A 42 -3.12 -4.99 -3.49
C ALA A 42 -2.95 -6.47 -3.13
N GLU A 43 -3.78 -6.98 -2.22
CA GLU A 43 -3.79 -8.40 -1.82
C GLU A 43 -4.37 -9.29 -2.93
N ALA A 44 -5.55 -8.96 -3.46
CA ALA A 44 -6.23 -9.72 -4.50
C ALA A 44 -5.42 -9.82 -5.81
N ALA A 45 -4.58 -8.83 -6.09
CA ALA A 45 -3.71 -8.82 -7.26
C ALA A 45 -2.33 -9.47 -7.02
N PHE A 46 -2.03 -10.02 -5.85
CA PHE A 46 -0.72 -10.61 -5.54
C PHE A 46 -0.62 -12.06 -6.06
N ILE A 47 0.55 -12.46 -6.55
CA ILE A 47 0.85 -13.86 -6.90
C ILE A 47 1.51 -14.54 -5.70
N GLY A 48 0.69 -15.18 -4.86
CA GLY A 48 1.15 -15.99 -3.72
C GLY A 48 1.37 -17.48 -4.03
N GLU A 49 1.07 -17.93 -5.24
CA GLU A 49 1.24 -19.35 -5.63
C GLU A 49 2.73 -19.69 -5.74
N VAL A 50 3.21 -20.52 -4.80
CA VAL A 50 4.61 -20.90 -4.64
C VAL A 50 5.22 -21.65 -5.82
N LYS A 51 4.39 -22.28 -6.66
CA LYS A 51 4.83 -22.95 -7.90
C LYS A 51 4.97 -22.00 -9.08
N SER A 52 4.48 -20.76 -8.98
CA SER A 52 4.58 -19.78 -10.05
C SER A 52 6.00 -19.23 -10.13
N GLU A 53 6.55 -19.13 -11.34
CA GLU A 53 7.78 -18.38 -11.58
C GLU A 53 7.63 -16.90 -11.19
N ASN A 54 6.40 -16.38 -11.20
CA ASN A 54 6.09 -14.99 -10.86
C ASN A 54 5.63 -14.80 -9.40
N VAL A 55 5.88 -15.78 -8.52
CA VAL A 55 5.57 -15.62 -7.08
C VAL A 55 6.21 -14.34 -6.53
N GLY A 56 5.45 -13.58 -5.73
CA GLY A 56 5.91 -12.29 -5.20
C GLY A 56 5.63 -11.07 -6.10
N LEU A 57 5.13 -11.27 -7.33
CA LEU A 57 4.85 -10.18 -8.27
C LEU A 57 3.34 -9.86 -8.37
N PRO A 58 2.96 -8.69 -8.93
CA PRO A 58 1.56 -8.41 -9.24
C PRO A 58 1.07 -9.27 -10.41
N ARG A 59 -0.16 -9.76 -10.30
CA ARG A 59 -0.86 -10.54 -11.31
C ARG A 59 -1.28 -9.72 -12.52
N TYR A 60 -1.55 -8.44 -12.33
CA TYR A 60 -2.12 -7.58 -13.36
C TYR A 60 -1.19 -6.40 -13.68
N PRO A 61 -1.14 -5.94 -14.94
CA PRO A 61 -0.54 -4.66 -15.30
C PRO A 61 -1.25 -3.48 -14.63
N LYS A 62 -0.50 -2.41 -14.36
CA LYS A 62 -0.98 -1.17 -13.71
C LYS A 62 -2.27 -0.61 -14.32
N SER A 63 -2.36 -0.61 -15.66
CA SER A 63 -3.49 -0.06 -16.41
C SER A 63 -4.80 -0.82 -16.22
N THR A 64 -4.73 -2.07 -15.75
CA THR A 64 -5.89 -2.97 -15.63
C THR A 64 -6.12 -3.48 -14.23
N LEU A 65 -5.30 -3.08 -13.25
CA LEU A 65 -5.36 -3.63 -11.89
C LEU A 65 -6.78 -3.49 -11.32
N PHE A 66 -7.35 -2.29 -11.31
CA PHE A 66 -8.66 -2.04 -10.70
C PHE A 66 -9.82 -2.75 -11.42
N SER A 67 -9.84 -2.80 -12.75
CA SER A 67 -10.83 -3.59 -13.49
C SER A 67 -10.72 -5.07 -13.18
N LYS A 68 -9.49 -5.60 -13.11
CA LYS A 68 -9.24 -7.02 -12.87
C LYS A 68 -9.57 -7.47 -11.45
N VAL A 69 -9.48 -6.58 -10.47
CA VAL A 69 -9.92 -6.84 -9.09
C VAL A 69 -11.37 -6.40 -8.82
N GLY A 70 -12.14 -6.02 -9.84
CA GLY A 70 -13.56 -5.74 -9.71
C GLY A 70 -13.91 -4.36 -9.14
N LEU A 71 -12.98 -3.40 -9.12
CA LEU A 71 -13.17 -2.05 -8.58
C LEU A 71 -13.52 -0.98 -9.61
N GLU A 72 -13.88 -1.38 -10.83
CA GLU A 72 -14.33 -0.43 -11.86
C GLU A 72 -15.85 -0.41 -12.04
N LEU A 73 -16.52 -1.56 -12.10
CA LEU A 73 -17.95 -1.59 -12.38
C LEU A 73 -18.75 -1.11 -11.16
N GLY A 74 -19.62 -0.12 -11.35
CA GLY A 74 -20.44 0.44 -10.27
C GLY A 74 -19.68 1.25 -9.21
N ASN A 75 -18.35 1.36 -9.29
CA ASN A 75 -17.54 2.12 -8.35
C ASN A 75 -17.33 3.56 -8.85
N PRO A 76 -17.81 4.60 -8.14
CA PRO A 76 -17.64 5.99 -8.57
C PRO A 76 -16.22 6.52 -8.34
N PHE A 77 -15.44 5.88 -7.47
CA PHE A 77 -14.09 6.33 -7.10
C PHE A 77 -13.04 5.79 -8.07
N LYS A 78 -12.82 6.53 -9.17
CA LYS A 78 -11.95 6.11 -10.28
C LYS A 78 -10.49 6.52 -10.05
N TYR A 79 -9.58 5.57 -10.23
CA TYR A 79 -8.13 5.76 -10.08
C TYR A 79 -7.36 5.09 -11.23
N ILE A 80 -6.14 5.56 -11.45
CA ILE A 80 -5.16 4.92 -12.32
C ILE A 80 -3.91 4.63 -11.50
N VAL A 81 -3.45 3.38 -11.52
CA VAL A 81 -2.17 3.01 -10.92
C VAL A 81 -1.02 3.60 -11.75
N LYS A 82 -0.14 4.35 -11.10
CA LYS A 82 1.03 4.98 -11.72
C LYS A 82 2.30 4.17 -11.45
N ARG A 83 2.44 3.63 -10.24
CA ARG A 83 3.65 2.91 -9.82
C ARG A 83 3.31 1.68 -9.01
N TYR A 84 4.16 0.65 -9.13
CA TYR A 84 4.21 -0.48 -8.22
C TYR A 84 5.40 -0.30 -7.29
N ILE A 85 5.19 -0.67 -6.02
CA ILE A 85 6.15 -0.54 -4.94
C ILE A 85 6.63 -1.93 -4.58
N TYR A 86 7.94 -2.08 -4.40
CA TYR A 86 8.59 -3.33 -4.08
C TYR A 86 9.48 -3.17 -2.84
N ALA A 87 9.56 -4.22 -2.02
CA ALA A 87 10.53 -4.30 -0.92
C ALA A 87 11.40 -5.54 -1.00
N SER A 88 12.57 -5.43 -0.40
CA SER A 88 13.54 -6.53 -0.33
C SER A 88 13.23 -7.39 0.89
N THR A 89 13.30 -8.71 0.72
CA THR A 89 13.39 -9.70 1.79
C THR A 89 14.81 -10.28 1.90
N SER A 90 15.82 -9.54 1.45
CA SER A 90 17.23 -9.96 1.59
C SER A 90 17.63 -10.12 3.04
N GLY A 91 18.52 -11.07 3.30
CA GLY A 91 18.95 -11.39 4.67
C GLY A 91 17.89 -12.07 5.53
N ILE A 92 16.71 -12.37 4.99
CA ILE A 92 15.71 -13.22 5.66
C ILE A 92 16.01 -14.69 5.29
N ALA A 93 16.41 -15.47 6.29
CA ALA A 93 16.70 -16.89 6.15
C ALA A 93 15.41 -17.73 6.14
N GLU A 94 14.56 -17.52 5.13
CA GLU A 94 13.35 -18.32 4.90
C GLU A 94 13.47 -19.10 3.60
N ASN A 95 13.03 -20.36 3.61
CA ASN A 95 13.02 -21.23 2.43
C ASN A 95 11.79 -20.94 1.53
N ASP A 96 11.59 -19.67 1.22
CA ASP A 96 10.48 -19.19 0.41
C ASP A 96 10.86 -19.22 -1.09
N PRO A 97 10.03 -19.77 -1.99
CA PRO A 97 10.34 -19.82 -3.41
C PRO A 97 10.49 -18.41 -3.99
N LYS A 98 11.66 -18.10 -4.52
CA LYS A 98 12.00 -16.72 -4.87
C LYS A 98 11.34 -16.20 -6.15
N GLY A 99 10.97 -17.11 -7.06
CA GLY A 99 10.51 -16.74 -8.40
C GLY A 99 11.56 -15.95 -9.17
N ILE A 100 11.13 -15.25 -10.23
CA ILE A 100 12.01 -14.44 -11.09
C ILE A 100 12.46 -13.13 -10.45
N ALA A 101 11.79 -12.68 -9.39
CA ALA A 101 12.06 -11.41 -8.72
C ALA A 101 13.05 -11.55 -7.54
N GLU A 102 13.52 -12.77 -7.31
CA GLU A 102 14.46 -13.13 -6.25
C GLU A 102 13.97 -12.73 -4.84
N ASN A 103 14.65 -11.77 -4.21
CA ASN A 103 14.29 -11.24 -2.90
C ASN A 103 13.32 -10.05 -2.99
N SER A 104 12.93 -9.64 -4.20
CA SER A 104 12.06 -8.49 -4.42
C SER A 104 10.61 -8.94 -4.41
N ASN A 105 9.79 -8.33 -3.55
CA ASN A 105 8.37 -8.62 -3.45
C ASN A 105 7.57 -7.36 -3.71
N TRP A 106 6.48 -7.52 -4.47
CA TRP A 106 5.50 -6.47 -4.69
C TRP A 106 4.65 -6.29 -3.44
N ILE A 107 4.63 -5.06 -2.93
CA ILE A 107 4.02 -4.74 -1.64
C ILE A 107 3.01 -3.63 -1.73
N GLY A 108 2.67 -3.16 -2.92
CA GLY A 108 1.73 -2.06 -3.04
C GLY A 108 1.86 -1.23 -4.29
N PHE A 109 1.10 -0.15 -4.33
CA PHE A 109 1.06 0.72 -5.49
C PHE A 109 0.75 2.17 -5.14
N VAL A 110 1.19 3.05 -6.02
CA VAL A 110 0.78 4.46 -6.05
C VAL A 110 -0.27 4.63 -7.13
N ALA A 111 -1.44 5.16 -6.77
CA ALA A 111 -2.50 5.48 -7.72
C ALA A 111 -2.97 6.92 -7.54
N VAL A 112 -3.51 7.46 -8.63
CA VAL A 112 -4.01 8.83 -8.67
C VAL A 112 -5.43 8.81 -9.21
N SER A 113 -6.33 9.56 -8.58
CA SER A 113 -7.72 9.66 -9.04
C SER A 113 -7.75 10.14 -10.50
N THR A 114 -8.70 9.66 -11.30
CA THR A 114 -8.95 10.23 -12.64
C THR A 114 -9.66 11.58 -12.50
N ASP A 115 -9.93 12.27 -13.61
CA ASP A 115 -10.70 13.53 -13.56
C ASP A 115 -12.10 13.27 -13.00
N GLN A 116 -12.79 12.25 -13.52
CA GLN A 116 -14.06 11.76 -12.97
C GLN A 116 -13.97 11.37 -11.49
N GLY A 117 -12.91 10.65 -11.10
CA GLY A 117 -12.71 10.31 -9.68
C GLY A 117 -12.49 11.54 -8.80
N SER A 118 -11.78 12.53 -9.32
CA SER A 118 -11.48 13.79 -8.63
C SER A 118 -12.72 14.65 -8.43
N GLU A 119 -13.66 14.64 -9.37
CA GLU A 119 -14.96 15.29 -9.22
C GLU A 119 -15.78 14.67 -8.07
N VAL A 120 -15.81 13.34 -7.98
CA VAL A 120 -16.51 12.61 -6.90
C VAL A 120 -15.84 12.86 -5.54
N LEU A 121 -14.52 12.93 -5.52
CA LEU A 121 -13.70 13.10 -4.31
C LEU A 121 -13.50 14.55 -3.90
N GLY A 122 -13.83 15.52 -4.77
CA GLY A 122 -13.64 16.95 -4.55
C GLY A 122 -12.20 17.45 -4.67
N ARG A 123 -11.25 16.59 -5.03
CA ARG A 123 -9.83 16.92 -5.24
C ARG A 123 -9.10 15.82 -6.01
N ARG A 124 -7.89 16.12 -6.50
CA ARG A 124 -6.96 15.10 -6.98
C ARG A 124 -6.43 14.32 -5.78
N ASP A 125 -6.79 13.06 -5.69
CA ASP A 125 -6.37 12.17 -4.61
C ASP A 125 -5.20 11.31 -5.08
N ILE A 126 -4.09 11.34 -4.35
CA ILE A 126 -2.95 10.46 -4.54
C ILE A 126 -2.97 9.46 -3.40
N LEU A 127 -3.13 8.18 -3.73
CA LEU A 127 -3.14 7.10 -2.75
C LEU A 127 -1.87 6.26 -2.86
N ILE A 128 -1.36 5.85 -1.71
CA ILE A 128 -0.32 4.85 -1.57
C ILE A 128 -0.96 3.67 -0.82
N SER A 129 -1.14 2.56 -1.50
CA SER A 129 -1.73 1.34 -0.92
C SER A 129 -0.62 0.35 -0.65
N TRP A 130 -0.46 -0.05 0.62
CA TRP A 130 0.44 -1.10 1.04
C TRP A 130 -0.35 -2.40 1.23
N ARG A 131 0.19 -3.50 0.71
CA ARG A 131 -0.32 -4.85 0.85
C ARG A 131 0.02 -5.39 2.25
N GLY A 132 -0.88 -6.20 2.81
CA GLY A 132 -0.63 -6.97 4.03
C GLY A 132 0.35 -8.15 3.85
N THR A 133 0.53 -8.91 4.92
CA THR A 133 1.44 -10.07 5.00
C THR A 133 0.83 -11.31 4.32
N ILE A 134 1.59 -11.94 3.42
CA ILE A 134 1.19 -13.19 2.74
C ILE A 134 2.33 -14.22 2.78
N ARG A 135 3.57 -13.77 2.55
CA ARG A 135 4.73 -14.66 2.44
C ARG A 135 5.33 -15.01 3.80
N LYS A 136 6.04 -16.14 3.90
CA LYS A 136 6.73 -16.53 5.14
C LYS A 136 7.87 -15.58 5.47
N ALA A 137 8.61 -15.14 4.44
CA ALA A 137 9.65 -14.12 4.60
C ALA A 137 9.11 -12.83 5.22
N GLU A 138 7.89 -12.42 4.86
CA GLU A 138 7.21 -11.25 5.44
C GLU A 138 6.80 -11.49 6.89
N LEU A 139 6.28 -12.68 7.22
CA LEU A 139 5.99 -13.02 8.61
C LEU A 139 7.24 -13.01 9.50
N THR A 140 8.40 -13.39 8.97
CA THR A 140 9.67 -13.31 9.70
C THR A 140 10.12 -11.86 9.92
N ILE A 141 9.78 -10.96 9.01
CA ILE A 141 9.95 -9.52 9.21
C ILE A 141 8.99 -9.03 10.31
N ASP A 142 7.72 -9.41 10.28
CA ASP A 142 6.71 -9.02 11.28
C ASP A 142 7.10 -9.47 12.71
N LYS A 143 7.87 -10.54 12.84
CA LYS A 143 8.36 -11.05 14.14
C LYS A 143 9.55 -10.27 14.71
N LYS A 144 10.17 -9.35 13.95
CA LYS A 144 11.24 -8.46 14.45
C LYS A 144 10.63 -7.31 15.26
N ILE A 145 10.08 -7.65 16.42
CA ILE A 145 9.28 -6.78 17.27
C ILE A 145 10.07 -5.82 18.16
N ASP A 146 11.40 -5.92 18.15
CA ASP A 146 12.25 -4.99 18.88
C ASP A 146 12.13 -3.57 18.33
N LEU A 147 12.36 -2.59 19.22
CA LEU A 147 12.24 -1.18 18.91
C LEU A 147 13.62 -0.58 18.59
N VAL A 148 13.79 -0.13 17.36
CA VAL A 148 15.03 0.46 16.86
C VAL A 148 14.87 1.95 16.59
N SER A 149 15.97 2.69 16.60
CA SER A 149 15.98 4.09 16.17
C SER A 149 15.90 4.16 14.64
N ALA A 150 15.18 5.15 14.10
CA ALA A 150 15.03 5.34 12.66
C ALA A 150 15.49 6.74 12.21
N PRO A 151 16.79 7.04 12.29
CA PRO A 151 17.32 8.37 11.99
C PRO A 151 17.13 8.78 10.53
N THR A 152 17.01 7.83 9.60
CA THR A 152 16.73 8.11 8.18
C THR A 152 15.29 8.56 7.92
N ILE A 153 14.36 8.32 8.86
CA ILE A 153 12.96 8.72 8.76
C ILE A 153 12.70 9.97 9.63
N PHE A 154 13.18 9.96 10.87
CA PHE A 154 12.85 11.00 11.87
C PHE A 154 13.96 12.02 12.14
N GLY A 155 15.13 11.86 11.49
CA GLY A 155 16.32 12.64 11.78
C GLY A 155 17.09 12.13 13.00
N SER A 156 18.40 12.40 13.05
CA SER A 156 19.31 11.89 14.09
C SER A 156 19.07 12.48 15.48
N ASP A 157 18.44 13.66 15.57
CA ASP A 157 18.21 14.37 16.82
C ASP A 157 16.93 13.92 17.55
N ASN A 158 16.20 12.96 16.99
CA ASN A 158 14.95 12.45 17.53
C ASN A 158 15.16 11.06 18.18
N ASN A 159 14.56 10.84 19.34
CA ASN A 159 14.58 9.55 20.05
C ASN A 159 13.39 8.64 19.69
N ALA A 160 12.68 8.94 18.60
CA ALA A 160 11.61 8.11 18.07
C ALA A 160 12.09 6.69 17.79
N LYS A 161 11.29 5.73 18.25
CA LYS A 161 11.51 4.30 18.09
C LYS A 161 10.45 3.72 17.18
N ILE A 162 10.84 2.78 16.33
CA ILE A 162 9.93 2.08 15.41
C ILE A 162 10.20 0.58 15.48
N HIS A 163 9.19 -0.21 15.13
CA HIS A 163 9.31 -1.66 14.96
C HIS A 163 10.41 -2.00 13.94
N HIS A 164 11.36 -2.84 14.35
CA HIS A 164 12.52 -3.19 13.54
C HIS A 164 12.14 -3.84 12.21
N GLY A 165 11.18 -4.76 12.20
CA GLY A 165 10.70 -5.38 10.97
C GLY A 165 10.22 -4.36 9.94
N TRP A 166 9.38 -3.42 10.38
CA TRP A 166 8.80 -2.41 9.50
C TRP A 166 9.86 -1.46 8.97
N TYR A 167 10.78 -1.03 9.85
CA TYR A 167 11.90 -0.18 9.45
C TYR A 167 12.81 -0.87 8.42
N SER A 168 13.18 -2.12 8.67
CA SER A 168 13.99 -2.91 7.75
C SER A 168 13.29 -3.04 6.39
N TYR A 169 12.01 -3.39 6.37
CA TYR A 169 11.28 -3.60 5.13
C TYR A 169 11.09 -2.31 4.34
N TYR A 170 10.87 -1.20 5.05
CA TYR A 170 10.66 0.10 4.44
C TYR A 170 11.94 0.65 3.79
N THR A 171 13.08 0.45 4.45
CA THR A 171 14.36 1.12 4.11
C THR A 171 15.38 0.25 3.37
N THR A 172 15.17 -1.07 3.27
CA THR A 172 16.13 -1.97 2.59
C THR A 172 15.92 -1.98 1.08
N ALA A 173 17.01 -1.76 0.34
CA ALA A 173 17.07 -1.91 -1.12
C ALA A 173 17.74 -3.24 -1.51
N GLU A 174 17.41 -3.76 -2.70
CA GLU A 174 18.09 -4.92 -3.29
C GLU A 174 19.04 -4.44 -4.39
N SER A 175 20.34 -4.43 -4.09
CA SER A 175 21.35 -4.01 -5.06
C SER A 175 21.33 -4.91 -6.30
N GLY A 176 21.18 -4.33 -7.49
CA GLY A 176 21.13 -5.08 -8.75
C GLY A 176 19.75 -5.59 -9.16
N SER A 177 18.72 -5.47 -8.30
CA SER A 177 17.34 -5.78 -8.67
C SER A 177 16.78 -4.77 -9.66
N THR A 178 16.03 -5.25 -10.66
CA THR A 178 15.26 -4.39 -11.57
C THR A 178 13.96 -3.87 -10.94
N TYR A 179 13.58 -4.39 -9.77
CA TYR A 179 12.33 -4.05 -9.08
C TYR A 179 12.52 -3.02 -7.96
N ASN A 180 13.55 -3.19 -7.12
CA ASN A 180 13.81 -2.40 -5.92
C ASN A 180 15.31 -2.13 -5.72
N SER A 181 15.98 -1.59 -6.75
CA SER A 181 17.34 -1.04 -6.62
C SER A 181 17.44 0.13 -5.64
N THR A 182 16.29 0.73 -5.30
CA THR A 182 16.10 1.67 -4.19
C THR A 182 15.10 1.10 -3.19
N SER A 183 15.13 1.59 -1.95
CA SER A 183 14.22 1.15 -0.90
C SER A 183 12.76 1.47 -1.24
N SER A 184 11.80 0.84 -0.55
CA SER A 184 10.39 1.16 -0.74
C SER A 184 10.06 2.60 -0.32
N GLN A 185 10.79 3.16 0.65
CA GLN A 185 10.72 4.57 1.04
C GLN A 185 10.98 5.49 -0.16
N ASP A 186 12.03 5.20 -0.94
CA ASP A 186 12.47 6.04 -2.07
C ASP A 186 11.70 5.76 -3.37
N GLN A 187 10.80 4.77 -3.37
CA GLN A 187 9.95 4.43 -4.52
C GLN A 187 8.63 5.19 -4.52
N ASN A 188 8.26 5.89 -3.45
CA ASN A 188 7.00 6.63 -3.36
C ASN A 188 7.07 8.00 -4.03
#